data_AF-A0A4R3YAU0-F1
#
_entry.id   AF-A0A4R3YAU0-F1
#
_cell.length_a   1.000
_cell.length_b   1.000
_cell.length_c   1.000
_cell.angle_alpha   90.00
_cell.angle_beta   90.00
_cell.angle_gamma   90.00
#
_symmetry.space_group_name_H-M   'P 1'
#
loop_
_entity.id
_entity.type
_entity.pdbx_description
1 polymer ?
#
loop_
_entity_poly.entity_id
_entity_poly.type
_entity_poly.pdbx_seq_one_letter_code
_entity_poly.pdbx_strand_id
1 'polypeptide(L)'
;MQIITANEALKLSEHAQIWIEAHMMWFMKHVMDVVAHEASVGKRAARFENIRIGSDFEISAWKDEMTRLGYSVTLLGEGKLGTDSFEVSW
;
A
#
# COMPACT_ATOMS: atom_id res chain seq x y z
N MET A 1 19.64 28.36 11.36
CA MET A 1 19.62 26.91 11.61
C MET A 1 18.80 26.68 12.86
N GLN A 2 17.57 26.21 12.72
CA GLN A 2 16.67 25.98 13.85
C GLN A 2 16.99 24.60 14.43
N ILE A 3 17.41 24.55 15.69
CA ILE A 3 17.71 23.29 16.38
C ILE A 3 16.36 22.76 16.88
N ILE A 4 15.90 21.67 16.29
CA ILE A 4 14.71 20.94 16.76
C ILE A 4 15.02 20.34 18.13
N THR A 5 14.13 20.56 19.09
CA THR A 5 14.21 19.96 20.41
C THR A 5 13.83 18.47 20.35
N ALA A 6 14.24 17.68 21.35
CA ALA A 6 13.88 16.26 21.43
C ALA A 6 12.35 16.04 21.43
N ASN A 7 11.59 16.93 22.08
CA ASN A 7 10.12 16.86 22.09
C ASN A 7 9.50 17.17 20.72
N GLU A 8 10.09 18.09 19.96
CA GLU A 8 9.63 18.37 18.58
C GLU A 8 9.96 17.20 17.65
N ALA A 9 11.13 16.59 17.80
CA ALA A 9 11.49 15.39 17.06
C ALA A 9 10.54 14.21 17.34
N LEU A 10 10.15 14.01 18.61
CA LEU A 10 9.17 12.98 18.97
C LEU A 10 7.81 13.24 18.33
N LYS A 11 7.29 14.47 18.41
CA LYS A 11 6.02 14.84 17.77
C LYS A 11 6.04 14.64 16.26
N LEU A 12 7.16 14.94 15.61
CA LEU A 12 7.33 14.70 14.17
C LEU A 12 7.32 13.20 13.86
N SER A 13 7.96 12.38 14.70
CA SER A 13 7.93 10.92 14.58
C SER A 13 6.51 10.36 14.72
N GLU A 14 5.75 10.82 15.71
CA GLU A 14 4.35 10.41 15.92
C GLU A 14 3.48 10.80 14.72
N HIS A 15 3.63 12.02 14.20
CA HIS A 15 2.91 12.45 12.99
C HIS A 15 3.31 11.65 11.75
N ALA A 16 4.59 11.31 11.61
CA ALA A 16 5.06 10.46 10.50
C ALA A 16 4.42 9.08 10.56
N GLN A 17 4.30 8.48 11.75
CA GLN A 17 3.62 7.20 11.94
C GLN A 17 2.14 7.28 11.54
N ILE A 18 1.40 8.28 12.03
CA ILE A 18 -0.01 8.49 11.66
C ILE A 18 -0.17 8.64 10.14
N TRP A 19 0.76 9.35 9.49
CA TRP A 19 0.73 9.55 8.06
C TRP A 19 0.95 8.24 7.29
N ILE A 20 1.89 7.39 7.74
CA ILE A 20 2.13 6.05 7.16
C ILE A 20 0.87 5.18 7.31
N GLU A 21 0.27 5.14 8.50
CA GLU A 21 -0.95 4.35 8.76
C GLU A 21 -2.13 4.82 7.89
N ALA A 22 -2.34 6.13 7.78
CA ALA A 22 -3.37 6.70 6.91
C ALA A 22 -3.13 6.38 5.44
N HIS A 23 -1.87 6.42 4.99
CA HIS A 23 -1.51 6.09 3.62
C HIS A 23 -1.78 4.61 3.31
N MET A 24 -1.48 3.70 4.24
CA MET A 24 -1.78 2.26 4.11
C MET A 24 -3.28 2.00 4.02
N MET A 25 -4.09 2.65 4.87
CA MET A 25 -5.56 2.54 4.79
C MET A 25 -6.12 3.04 3.46
N TRP A 26 -5.63 4.19 2.98
CA TRP A 26 -6.03 4.72 1.69
C TRP A 26 -5.70 3.77 0.54
N PHE A 27 -4.47 3.23 0.52
CA PHE A 27 -4.02 2.29 -0.50
C PHE A 27 -4.86 1.01 -0.49
N MET A 28 -5.11 0.43 0.69
CA MET A 28 -5.97 -0.75 0.85
C MET A 28 -7.38 -0.50 0.31
N LYS A 29 -7.99 0.63 0.65
CA LYS A 29 -9.30 1.00 0.14
C LYS A 29 -9.29 1.09 -1.39
N HIS A 30 -8.29 1.75 -1.96
CA HIS A 30 -8.17 1.90 -3.41
C HIS A 30 -8.10 0.54 -4.13
N VAL A 31 -7.27 -0.38 -3.64
CA VAL A 31 -7.16 -1.75 -4.18
C VAL A 31 -8.50 -2.48 -4.09
N MET A 32 -9.18 -2.41 -2.94
CA MET A 32 -10.47 -3.08 -2.75
C MET A 32 -11.60 -2.50 -3.61
N ASP A 33 -11.64 -1.18 -3.81
CA ASP A 33 -12.61 -0.54 -4.70
C ASP A 33 -12.45 -1.04 -6.14
N VAL A 34 -11.20 -1.18 -6.61
CA VAL A 34 -10.90 -1.71 -7.95
C VAL A 34 -11.25 -3.19 -8.06
N VAL A 35 -10.90 -4.01 -7.06
CA VAL A 35 -11.28 -5.43 -7.01
C VAL A 35 -12.80 -5.59 -7.07
N ALA A 36 -13.55 -4.81 -6.27
CA ALA A 36 -15.00 -4.84 -6.27
C ALA A 36 -15.59 -4.45 -7.64
N HIS A 37 -15.02 -3.42 -8.28
CA HIS A 37 -15.42 -3.03 -9.63
C HIS A 37 -15.18 -4.16 -10.65
N GLU A 38 -13.98 -4.74 -10.65
CA GLU A 38 -13.61 -5.79 -11.61
C GLU A 38 -14.41 -7.08 -11.40
N ALA A 39 -14.71 -7.43 -10.14
CA ALA A 39 -15.61 -8.53 -9.82
C ALA A 39 -17.04 -8.28 -10.35
N SER A 40 -17.53 -7.04 -10.29
CA SER A 40 -18.89 -6.69 -10.75
C SER A 40 -19.08 -6.86 -12.27
N VAL A 41 -17.99 -6.78 -13.03
CA VAL A 41 -17.98 -7.00 -14.49
C VAL A 41 -17.53 -8.42 -14.88
N GLY A 42 -17.41 -9.32 -13.90
CA GLY A 42 -17.17 -10.75 -14.12
C GLY A 42 -15.68 -11.14 -14.24
N LYS A 43 -14.74 -10.25 -13.93
CA LYS A 43 -13.31 -10.61 -13.87
C LYS A 43 -12.99 -11.37 -12.58
N ARG A 44 -11.81 -12.02 -12.58
CA ARG A 44 -11.24 -12.78 -11.47
C ARG A 44 -9.90 -12.25 -10.97
N ALA A 45 -9.45 -11.16 -11.59
CA ALA A 45 -8.20 -10.51 -11.25
C ALA A 45 -8.31 -9.01 -11.56
N ALA A 46 -7.58 -8.21 -10.78
CA ALA A 46 -7.39 -6.79 -10.96
C ALA A 46 -5.88 -6.52 -11.05
N ARG A 47 -5.49 -5.84 -12.13
CA ARG A 47 -4.09 -5.53 -12.40
C ARG A 47 -3.80 -4.07 -12.11
N PHE A 48 -2.74 -3.83 -11.35
CA PHE A 48 -2.28 -2.53 -10.94
C PHE A 48 -0.88 -2.32 -11.51
N GLU A 49 -0.69 -1.23 -12.25
CA GLU A 49 0.58 -0.91 -12.89
C GLU A 49 1.09 0.44 -12.40
N ASN A 50 2.38 0.48 -12.09
CA ASN A 50 3.08 1.68 -11.65
C ASN A 50 2.42 2.42 -10.49
N ILE A 51 1.89 1.70 -9.49
CA ILE A 51 1.35 2.35 -8.29
C ILE A 51 2.49 2.85 -7.44
N ARG A 52 2.44 4.13 -7.07
CA ARG A 52 3.41 4.73 -6.16
C ARG A 52 2.97 4.52 -4.71
N ILE A 53 3.58 3.56 -4.03
CA ILE A 53 3.20 3.19 -2.65
C ILE A 53 4.15 3.84 -1.61
N GLY A 54 5.27 4.42 -2.07
CA GLY A 54 6.27 5.04 -1.21
C GLY A 54 7.27 4.04 -0.63
N SER A 55 8.48 4.50 -0.27
CA SER A 55 9.56 3.63 0.22
C SER A 55 9.30 3.04 1.60
N ASP A 56 8.44 3.70 2.38
CA ASP A 56 8.17 3.35 3.78
C ASP A 56 6.99 2.36 3.89
N PHE A 57 6.46 1.92 2.75
CA PHE A 57 5.39 0.93 2.69
C PHE A 57 5.97 -0.48 2.63
N GLU A 58 5.60 -1.31 3.59
CA GLU A 58 6.03 -2.70 3.64
C GLU A 58 5.10 -3.59 2.79
N ILE A 59 5.51 -3.80 1.53
CA ILE A 59 4.76 -4.61 0.55
C ILE A 59 4.54 -6.05 1.05
N SER A 60 5.49 -6.61 1.80
CA SER A 60 5.36 -7.95 2.41
C SER A 60 4.19 -8.01 3.39
N ALA A 61 4.13 -7.10 4.35
CA ALA A 61 3.05 -7.04 5.35
C ALA A 61 1.67 -6.87 4.68
N TRP A 62 1.60 -5.99 3.68
CA TRP A 62 0.38 -5.83 2.88
C TRP A 62 -0.02 -7.10 2.12
N LYS A 63 0.93 -7.77 1.47
CA LYS A 63 0.69 -9.02 0.74
C LYS A 63 0.19 -10.12 1.67
N ASP A 64 0.75 -10.23 2.87
CA ASP A 64 0.32 -11.20 3.87
C ASP A 64 -1.12 -10.94 4.33
N GLU A 65 -1.47 -9.66 4.53
CA GLU A 65 -2.84 -9.26 4.86
C GLU A 65 -3.83 -9.60 3.73
N MET A 66 -3.48 -9.33 2.48
CA MET A 66 -4.29 -9.72 1.32
C MET A 66 -4.50 -11.24 1.24
N THR A 67 -3.43 -12.00 1.51
CA THR A 67 -3.48 -13.48 1.56
C THR A 67 -4.38 -13.99 2.68
N ARG A 68 -4.33 -13.35 3.86
CA ARG A 68 -5.21 -13.66 4.99
C ARG A 68 -6.70 -13.41 4.67
N LEU A 69 -6.98 -12.43 3.83
CA LEU A 69 -8.33 -12.11 3.35
C LEU A 69 -8.79 -13.04 2.20
N GLY A 70 -7.94 -13.95 1.73
CA GLY A 70 -8.26 -14.93 0.68
C GLY A 70 -7.89 -14.49 -0.74
N TYR A 71 -7.19 -13.37 -0.90
CA TYR A 71 -6.72 -12.89 -2.20
C TYR A 71 -5.33 -13.44 -2.52
N SER A 72 -5.04 -13.65 -3.80
CA SER A 72 -3.68 -13.94 -4.28
C SER A 72 -3.04 -12.69 -4.85
N VAL A 73 -1.82 -12.36 -4.45
CA VAL A 73 -1.08 -11.20 -4.96
C VAL A 73 0.19 -11.64 -5.69
N THR A 74 0.29 -11.28 -6.96
CA THR A 74 1.46 -11.55 -7.82
C THR A 74 2.15 -10.24 -8.18
N LEU A 75 3.43 -10.10 -7.83
CA LEU A 75 4.24 -8.94 -8.24
C LEU A 75 4.62 -9.09 -9.73
N LEU A 76 4.43 -8.04 -10.51
CA LEU A 76 4.60 -8.04 -11.98
C LEU A 76 5.98 -7.50 -12.44
N GLY A 77 6.94 -7.35 -11.52
CA GLY A 77 8.32 -6.95 -11.82
C GLY A 77 9.08 -6.50 -10.56
N GLU A 78 10.39 -6.24 -10.71
CA GLU A 78 11.19 -5.55 -9.70
C GLU A 78 10.86 -4.06 -9.75
N GLY A 79 10.04 -3.58 -8.80
CA GLY A 79 9.70 -2.18 -8.68
C GLY A 79 10.95 -1.30 -8.62
N LYS A 80 10.99 -0.22 -9.40
CA LYS A 80 11.98 0.85 -9.19
C LYS A 80 11.48 1.66 -7.99
N LEU A 81 12.19 1.57 -6.85
CA LEU A 81 12.06 2.39 -5.64
C LEU A 81 10.72 3.15 -5.50
N GLY A 82 9.76 2.52 -4.81
CA GLY A 82 8.47 3.13 -4.46
C GLY A 82 7.41 3.10 -5.56
N THR A 83 7.65 2.38 -6.66
CA THR A 83 6.66 2.09 -7.71
C THR A 83 6.54 0.59 -7.91
N ASP A 84 5.37 0.03 -7.63
CA ASP A 84 5.10 -1.39 -7.76
C ASP A 84 4.01 -1.67 -8.78
N SER A 85 4.15 -2.81 -9.46
CA SER A 85 3.11 -3.36 -10.33
C SER A 85 2.77 -4.73 -9.81
N PHE A 86 1.49 -5.01 -9.66
CA PHE A 86 1.00 -6.25 -9.08
C PHE A 86 -0.39 -6.61 -9.62
N GLU A 87 -0.73 -7.88 -9.50
CA GLU A 87 -2.05 -8.41 -9.80
C GLU A 87 -2.65 -9.00 -8.53
N VAL A 88 -3.93 -8.70 -8.28
CA VAL A 88 -4.72 -9.27 -7.19
C VAL A 88 -5.80 -10.16 -7.79
N SER A 89 -5.89 -11.41 -7.35
CA SER A 89 -6.85 -12.42 -7.85
C SER A 89 -7.72 -12.98 -6.71
N TRP A 90 -8.96 -13.37 -7.02
CA TRP A 90 -9.98 -13.85 -6.06
C TRP A 90 -10.87 -14.98 -6.61
#